data_AF-A0A4U0H653-F1
#
_entry.id   AF-A0A4U0H653-F1
#
_cell.length_a   1.000
_cell.length_b   1.000
_cell.length_c   1.000
_cell.angle_alpha   90.00
_cell.angle_beta   90.00
_cell.angle_gamma   90.00
#
_symmetry.space_group_name_H-M   'P 1'
#
loop_
_entity.id
_entity.type
_entity.pdbx_description
1 polymer ?
#
loop_
_entity_poly.entity_id
_entity_poly.type
_entity_poly.pdbx_seq_one_letter_code
_entity_poly.pdbx_strand_id
1 'polypeptide(L)'
;MVNQLTIVLGILLPQVINYLIAKPVVRGEALFDSWNTQMDWRWMFWSEGLPAFLFFLLLFVVPESPKWLSTKGKYDQSKKILLKIGAQHYTYAETHAVGNTLTLTEEGSNYALFRGKTPRILLISDLDLILKNCLYTI
;
A
#
# COMPACT_ATOMS: atom_id res chain seq x y z
N MET A 1 8.78 12.49 -6.50
CA MET A 1 8.94 13.06 -5.14
C MET A 1 7.69 12.92 -4.28
N VAL A 2 6.49 13.06 -4.84
CA VAL A 2 5.21 12.91 -4.11
C VAL A 2 5.09 11.55 -3.38
N ASN A 3 5.52 10.45 -3.99
CA ASN A 3 5.37 9.12 -3.39
C ASN A 3 6.15 8.91 -2.08
N GLN A 4 7.34 9.49 -1.93
CA GLN A 4 8.12 9.34 -0.69
C GLN A 4 7.50 10.13 0.46
N LEU A 5 6.97 11.33 0.18
CA LEU A 5 6.26 12.14 1.16
C LEU A 5 5.01 11.41 1.68
N THR A 6 4.24 10.76 0.81
CA THR A 6 3.06 9.98 1.21
C THR A 6 3.43 8.82 2.15
N ILE A 7 4.55 8.13 1.91
CA ILE A 7 5.01 7.05 2.78
C ILE A 7 5.38 7.59 4.16
N VAL A 8 6.14 8.70 4.21
CA VAL A 8 6.54 9.32 5.48
C VAL A 8 5.32 9.79 6.27
N LEU A 9 4.36 10.44 5.62
CA LEU A 9 3.11 10.86 6.25
C LEU A 9 2.32 9.65 6.78
N GLY A 10 2.27 8.56 6.03
CA GLY A 10 1.60 7.33 6.44
C GLY A 10 2.18 6.71 7.71
N ILE A 11 3.51 6.78 7.90
CA ILE A 11 4.17 6.24 9.09
C ILE A 11 4.05 7.19 10.30
N LEU A 12 4.03 8.50 10.06
CA LEU A 12 3.91 9.49 11.14
C LEU A 12 2.49 9.58 11.72
N LEU A 13 1.46 9.36 10.90
CA LEU A 13 0.06 9.46 11.34
C LEU A 13 -0.27 8.56 12.55
N PRO A 14 0.08 7.26 12.57
CA PRO A 14 -0.13 6.40 13.74
C PRO A 14 0.58 6.91 15.00
N GLN A 15 1.77 7.50 14.87
CA GLN A 15 2.53 8.02 16.00
C GLN A 15 1.83 9.23 16.64
N VAL A 16 1.29 10.12 15.83
CA VAL A 16 0.50 11.27 16.30
C VAL A 16 -0.79 10.79 16.97
N ILE A 17 -1.48 9.83 16.36
CA ILE A 17 -2.71 9.26 16.92
C ILE A 17 -2.45 8.61 18.28
N ASN A 18 -1.40 7.78 18.39
CA ASN A 18 -1.01 7.14 19.64
C ASN A 18 -0.71 8.20 20.72
N TYR A 19 0.07 9.23 20.37
CA TYR A 19 0.36 10.33 21.29
C TYR A 19 -0.90 11.07 21.78
N LEU A 20 -1.92 11.23 20.93
CA LEU A 20 -3.18 11.89 21.32
C LEU A 20 -4.06 11.03 22.23
N ILE A 21 -3.98 9.70 22.11
CA ILE A 21 -4.82 8.77 22.89
C ILE A 21 -4.14 8.43 24.24
N ALA A 22 -2.81 8.31 24.26
CA ALA A 22 -2.06 7.89 25.42
C ALA A 22 -2.20 8.87 26.60
N LYS A 23 -2.75 8.38 27.71
CA LYS A 23 -2.76 9.13 28.99
C LYS A 23 -1.52 8.75 29.81
N PRO A 24 -0.92 9.69 30.57
CA PRO A 24 0.26 9.39 31.37
C PRO A 24 -0.06 8.35 32.44
N VAL A 25 0.67 7.23 32.43
CA VAL A 25 0.57 6.19 33.47
C VAL A 25 1.40 6.63 34.67
N VAL A 26 0.77 6.81 35.83
CA VAL A 26 1.47 7.12 37.07
C VAL A 26 2.11 5.82 37.60
N ARG A 27 3.39 5.89 37.99
CA ARG A 27 4.15 4.74 38.48
C ARG A 27 3.56 4.28 39.83
N GLY A 28 2.95 3.09 39.87
CA GLY A 28 2.40 2.49 41.09
C GLY A 28 0.93 2.05 40.98
N GLU A 29 0.26 2.39 39.88
CA GLU A 29 -1.12 1.95 39.62
C GLU A 29 -1.15 0.49 39.12
N ALA A 30 -2.21 -0.25 39.48
CA ALA A 30 -2.44 -1.59 38.96
C ALA A 30 -2.63 -1.52 37.45
N LEU A 31 -1.60 -1.92 36.70
CA LEU A 31 -1.56 -1.81 35.22
C LEU A 31 -2.82 -2.38 34.57
N PHE A 32 -3.33 -3.50 35.09
CA PHE A 32 -4.51 -4.18 34.57
C PHE A 32 -5.81 -3.38 34.69
N ASP A 33 -5.94 -2.52 35.70
CA ASP A 33 -7.11 -1.65 35.87
C ASP A 33 -6.92 -0.28 35.21
N SER A 34 -5.72 0.02 34.71
CA SER A 34 -5.46 1.30 34.06
C SER A 34 -6.27 1.46 32.78
N TRP A 35 -6.71 2.70 32.51
CA TRP A 35 -7.42 3.06 31.28
C TRP A 35 -6.65 2.62 30.03
N ASN A 36 -5.31 2.71 30.08
CA ASN A 36 -4.46 2.35 28.96
C ASN A 36 -4.54 0.86 28.63
N THR A 37 -4.70 -0.02 29.62
CA THR A 37 -4.84 -1.46 29.35
C THR A 37 -6.27 -1.85 28.95
N GLN A 38 -7.28 -1.17 29.49
CA GLN A 38 -8.68 -1.51 29.20
C GLN A 38 -9.17 -0.98 27.84
N MET A 39 -8.78 0.25 27.47
CA MET A 39 -9.43 0.98 26.39
C MET A 39 -8.50 1.41 25.25
N ASP A 40 -7.22 1.67 25.50
CA ASP A 40 -6.28 2.25 24.53
C ASP A 40 -6.11 1.39 23.27
N TRP A 41 -5.93 0.08 23.45
CA TRP A 41 -5.81 -0.86 22.33
C TRP A 41 -7.04 -0.84 21.41
N ARG A 42 -8.24 -0.60 21.97
CA ARG A 42 -9.48 -0.49 21.18
C ARG A 42 -9.43 0.77 20.31
N TRP A 43 -8.97 1.88 20.87
CA TRP A 43 -8.83 3.15 20.15
C TRP A 43 -7.75 3.08 19.06
N MET A 44 -6.67 2.32 19.26
CA MET A 44 -5.71 2.01 18.21
C MET A 44 -6.41 1.36 17.00
N PHE A 45 -7.22 0.32 17.21
CA PHE A 45 -7.96 -0.31 16.11
C PHE A 45 -9.03 0.58 15.49
N TRP A 46 -9.77 1.37 16.29
CA TRP A 46 -10.76 2.30 15.76
C TRP A 46 -10.14 3.39 14.89
N SER A 47 -8.92 3.83 15.22
CA SER A 47 -8.23 4.89 14.48
C SER A 47 -7.86 4.50 13.04
N GLU A 48 -7.51 3.23 12.81
CA GLU A 48 -7.25 2.69 11.46
C GLU A 48 -8.52 2.10 10.81
N GLY A 49 -9.43 1.56 11.62
CA GLY A 49 -10.71 1.02 11.17
C GLY A 49 -11.60 2.08 10.52
N LEU A 50 -11.61 3.30 11.05
CA LEU A 50 -12.40 4.41 10.49
C LEU A 50 -11.99 4.79 9.05
N PRO A 51 -10.71 5.10 8.75
CA PRO A 51 -10.28 5.39 7.37
C PRO A 51 -10.40 4.18 6.45
N ALA A 52 -10.19 2.95 6.94
CA ALA A 52 -10.39 1.74 6.15
C ALA A 52 -11.86 1.53 5.76
N PHE A 53 -12.78 1.72 6.70
CA PHE A 53 -14.22 1.63 6.44
C PHE A 53 -14.69 2.73 5.48
N LEU A 54 -14.19 3.95 5.65
CA LEU A 54 -14.47 5.03 4.71
C LEU A 54 -13.97 4.67 3.30
N PHE A 55 -12.73 4.19 3.18
CA PHE A 55 -12.18 3.73 1.90
C PHE A 55 -13.02 2.61 1.28
N PHE A 56 -13.46 1.64 2.09
CA PHE A 56 -14.34 0.56 1.66
C PHE A 56 -15.67 1.09 1.09
N LEU A 57 -16.29 2.08 1.73
CA LEU A 57 -17.50 2.72 1.18
C LEU A 57 -17.21 3.46 -0.14
N LEU A 58 -16.06 4.12 -0.24
CA LEU A 58 -15.66 4.81 -1.47
C LEU A 58 -15.46 3.85 -2.65
N LEU A 59 -15.08 2.59 -2.42
CA LEU A 59 -14.90 1.60 -3.49
C LEU A 59 -16.18 1.37 -4.30
N PHE A 60 -17.37 1.52 -3.71
CA PHE A 60 -18.63 1.40 -4.44
C PHE A 60 -18.91 2.57 -5.40
N VAL A 61 -18.28 3.73 -5.16
CA VAL A 61 -18.44 4.95 -5.97
C VAL A 61 -17.37 5.05 -7.05
N VAL A 62 -16.19 4.47 -6.80
CA VAL A 62 -15.06 4.52 -7.73
C VAL A 62 -15.36 3.64 -8.95
N PRO A 63 -15.40 4.22 -10.17
CA PRO A 63 -15.59 3.44 -11.39
C PRO A 63 -14.38 2.54 -11.64
N GLU A 64 -14.59 1.44 -12.36
CA GLU A 64 -13.52 0.56 -12.80
C GLU A 64 -12.42 1.32 -13.55
N SER A 65 -11.17 0.86 -13.43
CA SER A 65 -10.04 1.51 -14.09
C SER A 65 -10.23 1.52 -15.62
N PRO A 66 -10.15 2.68 -16.30
CA PRO A 66 -10.33 2.77 -17.75
C PRO A 66 -9.31 1.91 -18.52
N LYS A 67 -8.09 1.75 -17.97
CA LYS A 67 -7.06 0.88 -18.54
C LYS A 67 -7.50 -0.58 -18.57
N TRP A 68 -8.14 -1.05 -17.50
CA TRP A 68 -8.64 -2.43 -17.39
C TRP A 68 -9.79 -2.69 -18.37
N LEU A 69 -10.68 -1.71 -18.55
CA LEU A 69 -11.78 -1.81 -19.52
C LEU A 69 -11.27 -1.89 -20.97
N SER A 70 -10.21 -1.13 -21.30
CA SER A 70 -9.59 -1.17 -22.62
C SER A 70 -8.95 -2.54 -22.92
N THR A 71 -8.27 -3.17 -21.95
CA THR A 71 -7.66 -4.51 -22.16
C THR A 71 -8.70 -5.64 -22.25
N LYS A 72 -9.92 -5.42 -21.75
CA LYS A 72 -11.05 -6.36 -21.88
C LYS A 72 -11.92 -6.12 -23.12
N GLY A 73 -11.50 -5.25 -24.04
CA GLY A 73 -12.24 -4.93 -25.27
C GLY A 73 -13.51 -4.08 -25.07
N LYS A 74 -13.74 -3.54 -23.86
CA LYS A 74 -14.89 -2.69 -23.52
C LYS A 74 -14.57 -1.21 -23.77
N TYR A 75 -14.21 -0.88 -25.01
CA TYR A 75 -13.73 0.46 -25.39
C TYR A 75 -14.74 1.58 -25.14
N ASP A 76 -16.03 1.34 -25.34
CA ASP A 76 -17.08 2.35 -25.10
C ASP A 76 -17.22 2.74 -23.63
N GLN A 77 -17.08 1.76 -22.72
CA GLN A 77 -17.14 2.01 -21.27
C GLN A 77 -15.89 2.75 -20.79
N SER A 78 -14.72 2.36 -21.30
CA SER A 78 -13.45 3.06 -21.04
C SER A 78 -13.51 4.52 -21.48
N LYS A 79 -14.02 4.79 -22.70
CA LYS A 79 -14.18 6.15 -23.24
C LYS A 79 -15.10 7.01 -22.37
N LYS A 80 -16.24 6.46 -21.90
CA LYS A 80 -17.15 7.19 -21.01
C LYS A 80 -16.48 7.60 -19.69
N ILE A 81 -15.67 6.73 -19.10
CA ILE A 81 -14.95 7.01 -17.85
C ILE A 81 -13.82 8.03 -18.09
N LEU A 82 -13.07 7.90 -19.19
CA LEU A 82 -12.03 8.87 -19.58
C LEU A 82 -12.59 10.27 -19.81
N LEU A 83 -13.76 10.38 -20.46
CA LEU A 83 -14.46 11.65 -20.63
C LEU A 83 -14.90 12.26 -19.29
N LYS A 84 -15.36 11.44 -18.34
CA LYS A 84 -15.76 11.88 -16.99
C LYS A 84 -14.58 12.40 -16.15
N ILE A 85 -13.39 11.85 -16.35
CA ILE A 85 -12.16 12.24 -15.63
C ILE A 85 -11.51 13.49 -16.26
N GLY A 86 -12.05 14.04 -17.35
CA GLY A 86 -11.51 15.22 -18.02
C GLY A 86 -10.30 14.94 -18.91
N ALA A 87 -10.03 13.66 -19.20
CA ALA A 87 -8.90 13.22 -20.03
C ALA A 87 -9.18 13.38 -21.54
N GLN A 88 -9.97 14.38 -21.96
CA GLN A 88 -10.31 14.63 -23.36
C GLN A 88 -9.06 14.73 -24.27
N HIS A 89 -7.94 15.21 -23.73
CA HIS A 89 -6.67 15.37 -24.45
C HIS A 89 -5.87 14.08 -24.70
N TYR A 90 -6.13 12.99 -23.97
CA TYR A 90 -5.39 11.73 -24.13
C TYR A 90 -6.03 10.77 -25.15
N THR A 91 -7.25 11.08 -25.59
CA THR A 91 -8.12 10.15 -26.34
C THR A 91 -7.68 9.87 -27.78
N TYR A 92 -6.83 10.70 -28.40
CA TYR A 92 -6.51 10.57 -29.83
C TYR A 92 -5.14 9.97 -30.14
N ALA A 93 -4.18 10.04 -29.22
CA ALA A 93 -2.81 9.58 -29.47
C ALA A 93 -2.58 8.09 -29.13
N GLU A 94 -3.27 7.55 -28.12
CA GLU A 94 -3.03 6.18 -27.65
C GLU A 94 -3.93 5.12 -28.31
N THR A 95 -5.11 5.49 -28.84
CA THR A 95 -6.03 4.51 -29.46
C THR A 95 -5.45 3.86 -30.72
N HIS A 96 -4.53 4.53 -31.42
CA HIS A 96 -3.83 3.97 -32.57
C HIS A 96 -2.53 3.25 -32.21
N ALA A 97 -1.88 3.60 -31.09
CA ALA A 97 -0.65 2.93 -30.63
C ALA A 97 -0.94 1.59 -29.94
N VAL A 98 -2.08 1.48 -29.25
CA VAL A 98 -2.48 0.25 -28.56
C VAL A 98 -2.79 -0.90 -29.54
N GLY A 99 -3.26 -0.58 -30.75
CA GLY A 99 -3.53 -1.59 -31.79
C GLY A 99 -2.31 -2.40 -32.23
N ASN A 100 -1.12 -1.77 -32.27
CA ASN A 100 0.13 -2.44 -32.67
C ASN A 100 0.90 -3.06 -31.49
N THR A 101 0.58 -2.71 -30.24
CA THR A 101 1.30 -3.23 -29.06
C THR A 101 0.61 -4.46 -28.45
N LEU A 102 -0.70 -4.62 -28.71
CA LEU A 102 -1.47 -5.78 -28.26
C LEU A 102 -1.11 -7.08 -28.99
N THR A 103 -0.55 -7.01 -30.20
CA THR A 103 -0.05 -8.19 -30.95
C THR A 103 1.33 -8.66 -30.49
N LEU A 104 2.05 -7.86 -29.69
CA LEU A 104 3.41 -8.18 -29.21
C LEU A 104 3.44 -8.60 -27.74
N THR A 105 2.29 -8.70 -27.07
CA THR A 105 2.21 -9.06 -25.65
C THR A 105 1.30 -10.28 -25.42
N GLU A 106 1.34 -11.25 -26.34
CA GLU A 106 0.98 -12.63 -26.01
C GLU A 106 2.23 -13.33 -25.48
N GLU A 107 2.06 -14.10 -24.40
CA GLU A 107 3.11 -14.76 -23.60
C GLU A 107 3.76 -13.93 -22.47
N GLY A 108 2.91 -13.31 -21.65
CA GLY A 108 3.26 -12.97 -20.26
C GLY A 108 3.45 -14.22 -19.40
N SER A 109 4.55 -14.92 -19.66
CA SER A 109 5.02 -16.08 -18.92
C SER A 109 5.06 -15.82 -17.40
N ASN A 110 4.23 -16.55 -16.67
CA ASN A 110 4.13 -16.55 -15.22
C ASN A 110 5.44 -16.96 -14.52
N TYR A 111 6.40 -17.56 -15.25
CA TYR A 111 7.70 -17.99 -14.74
C TYR A 111 8.80 -16.92 -14.88
N ALA A 112 8.56 -15.85 -15.63
CA ALA A 112 9.51 -14.74 -15.74
C ALA A 112 9.63 -13.93 -14.44
N LEU A 113 8.58 -13.92 -13.60
CA LEU A 113 8.56 -13.24 -12.30
C LEU A 113 9.52 -13.89 -11.27
N PHE A 114 9.75 -15.21 -11.38
CA PHE A 114 10.57 -15.98 -10.45
C PHE A 114 12.04 -16.13 -10.88
N ARG A 115 12.47 -15.40 -11.92
CA ARG A 115 13.86 -15.41 -12.39
C ARG A 115 14.76 -14.35 -11.73
N GLY A 116 14.37 -13.86 -10.56
CA GLY A 116 15.22 -13.02 -9.70
C GLY A 116 16.27 -13.86 -8.98
N LYS A 117 17.40 -14.14 -9.64
CA LYS A 117 18.60 -14.68 -8.98
C LYS A 117 19.22 -13.62 -8.05
N THR A 118 18.93 -13.66 -6.75
CA THR A 118 19.82 -13.06 -5.72
C THR A 118 19.79 -13.84 -4.39
N PRO A 119 20.37 -15.05 -4.30
CA PRO A 119 20.62 -15.68 -3.00
C PRO A 119 21.74 -14.99 -2.20
N ARG A 120 22.51 -14.09 -2.82
CA ARG A 120 23.72 -13.50 -2.21
C ARG A 120 23.45 -12.41 -1.17
N ILE A 121 22.29 -11.76 -1.21
CA ILE A 121 21.93 -10.70 -0.26
C ILE A 121 21.35 -11.25 1.05
N LEU A 122 20.63 -12.37 1.00
CA LEU A 122 20.16 -13.10 2.19
C LEU A 122 21.33 -13.67 3.01
N LEU A 123 22.37 -14.18 2.35
CA LEU A 123 23.54 -14.73 3.04
C LEU A 123 24.38 -13.68 3.77
N ILE A 124 24.38 -12.42 3.32
CA ILE A 124 25.15 -11.34 3.96
C ILE A 124 24.41 -10.85 5.21
N SER A 125 23.08 -10.77 5.20
CA SER A 125 22.32 -10.36 6.39
C SER A 125 22.44 -11.38 7.52
N ASP A 126 22.41 -12.68 7.19
CA ASP A 126 22.50 -13.74 8.18
C ASP A 126 23.93 -13.85 8.76
N LEU A 127 24.97 -13.65 7.94
CA LEU A 127 26.37 -13.70 8.37
C LEU A 127 26.75 -12.53 9.30
N ASP A 128 26.26 -11.31 9.03
CA ASP A 128 26.50 -10.14 9.90
C ASP A 128 25.83 -10.32 11.27
N LEU A 129 24.64 -10.92 11.29
CA LEU A 129 23.90 -11.21 12.54
C LEU A 129 24.61 -12.26 13.40
N ILE A 130 25.14 -13.33 12.77
CA ILE A 130 25.89 -14.38 13.46
C ILE A 130 27.22 -13.85 13.99
N LEU A 131 27.95 -13.02 13.23
CA LEU A 131 29.21 -12.42 13.68
C LEU A 131 29.02 -11.47 14.87
N LYS A 132 27.96 -10.64 14.86
CA LYS A 132 27.64 -9.76 15.98
C LYS A 132 27.25 -10.53 17.24
N ASN A 133 26.49 -11.62 17.11
CA ASN A 133 26.09 -12.44 18.26
C ASN A 133 27.27 -13.21 18.89
N CYS A 134 28.24 -13.61 18.07
CA CYS A 134 29.46 -14.29 18.53
C CYS A 134 30.43 -13.34 19.26
N LEU A 135 30.57 -12.09 18.79
CA LEU A 135 31.43 -11.07 19.42
C LEU A 135 30.89 -10.54 20.75
N TYR A 136 29.59 -10.67 21.03
CA TYR A 136 28.97 -10.19 22.28
C TYR A 136 28.96 -11.24 23.41
N THR A 137 29.41 -12.47 23.11
CA THR A 137 29.39 -13.63 24.03
C THR A 137 30.80 -14.02 24.54
N ILE A 138 31.84 -13.23 24.23
CA ILE A 138 33.20 -13.32 24.80
C ILE A 138 33.47 -12.04 25.58
#